data_AF-A0A258GAL5-F1
#
_entry.id   AF-A0A258GAL5-F1
#
_cell.length_a   1.000
_cell.length_b   1.000
_cell.length_c   1.000
_cell.angle_alpha   90.00
_cell.angle_beta   90.00
_cell.angle_gamma   90.00
#
_symmetry.space_group_name_H-M   'P 1'
#
loop_
_entity.id
_entity.type
_entity.pdbx_description
1 polymer ?
#
loop_
_entity_poly.entity_id
_entity_poly.type
_entity_poly.pdbx_seq_one_letter_code
_entity_poly.pdbx_strand_id
1 'polypeptide(L)'
;MGASMVGLVAKRLRAARHLILFATLMAFAAGVIGFLRHDMTVHGVPLPLFTGLITALIVGTAATAISVFLPAHAAFVEATAIARLGAAVAAFGYPEFGTALQQSPLLSATVVVGGAIALRRLASLPAARRSPVLAALPSRRLAA
;
A
#
# COMPACT_ATOMS: atom_id res chain seq x y z
N MET A 1 -9.44 11.52 32.16
CA MET A 1 -9.77 11.46 30.71
C MET A 1 -8.73 10.75 29.82
N GLY A 2 -7.53 10.36 30.29
CA GLY A 2 -6.51 9.71 29.43
C GLY A 2 -6.71 8.20 29.15
N ALA A 3 -7.32 7.45 30.09
CA ALA A 3 -7.47 6.00 29.95
C ALA A 3 -8.41 5.55 28.81
N SER A 4 -9.44 6.34 28.50
CA SER A 4 -10.36 6.06 27.39
C SER A 4 -9.71 6.28 26.01
N MET A 5 -8.79 7.25 25.91
CA MET A 5 -8.12 7.58 24.65
C MET A 5 -7.08 6.52 24.27
N VAL A 6 -6.27 6.06 25.23
CA VAL A 6 -5.28 4.99 25.02
C VAL A 6 -5.96 3.69 24.61
N GLY A 7 -7.09 3.34 25.24
CA GLY A 7 -7.88 2.16 24.88
C GLY A 7 -8.44 2.20 23.46
N LEU A 8 -8.94 3.37 23.03
CA LEU A 8 -9.47 3.58 21.67
C LEU A 8 -8.35 3.46 20.62
N VAL A 9 -7.19 4.07 20.87
CA VAL A 9 -6.02 4.01 19.99
C VAL A 9 -5.53 2.56 19.85
N ALA A 10 -5.38 1.83 20.96
CA ALA A 10 -4.95 0.44 20.94
C ALA A 10 -5.95 -0.49 20.19
N LYS A 11 -7.26 -0.23 20.29
CA LYS A 11 -8.27 -0.96 19.55
C LYS A 11 -8.19 -0.66 18.04
N ARG A 12 -8.00 0.60 17.66
CA ARG A 12 -7.82 1.02 16.25
C ARG A 12 -6.54 0.43 15.64
N LEU A 13 -5.42 0.46 16.37
CA LEU A 13 -4.17 -0.15 15.93
C LEU A 13 -4.33 -1.66 15.69
N ARG A 14 -4.97 -2.36 16.62
CA ARG A 14 -5.21 -3.81 16.48
C ARG A 14 -6.09 -4.13 15.28
N ALA A 15 -7.12 -3.33 15.01
CA ALA A 15 -7.96 -3.49 13.83
C ALA A 15 -7.19 -3.24 12.52
N ALA A 16 -6.27 -2.27 12.52
CA ALA A 16 -5.47 -1.91 11.34
C ALA A 16 -4.14 -2.66 11.21
N ARG A 17 -3.82 -3.60 12.12
CA ARG A 17 -2.50 -4.27 12.19
C ARG A 17 -2.08 -4.89 10.85
N HIS A 18 -3.02 -5.53 10.16
CA HIS A 18 -2.73 -6.23 8.90
C HIS A 18 -2.37 -5.24 7.81
N LEU A 19 -3.06 -4.10 7.75
CA LEU A 19 -2.78 -3.04 6.79
C LEU A 19 -1.43 -2.37 7.06
N ILE A 20 -1.13 -2.08 8.32
CA ILE A 20 0.16 -1.48 8.70
C ILE A 20 1.30 -2.43 8.35
N LEU A 21 1.19 -3.71 8.71
CA LEU A 21 2.17 -4.73 8.36
C LEU A 21 2.33 -4.87 6.85
N PHE A 22 1.22 -4.95 6.12
CA PHE A 22 1.22 -5.05 4.66
C PHE A 22 1.92 -3.85 4.02
N ALA A 23 1.52 -2.63 4.36
CA ALA A 23 2.10 -1.41 3.80
C ALA A 23 3.61 -1.30 4.12
N THR A 24 4.00 -1.69 5.34
CA THR A 24 5.41 -1.68 5.78
C THR A 24 6.25 -2.70 5.01
N LEU A 25 5.76 -3.93 4.85
CA LEU A 25 6.45 -4.99 4.10
C LEU A 25 6.56 -4.64 2.62
N MET A 26 5.50 -4.09 2.02
CA MET A 26 5.51 -3.64 0.63
C MET A 26 6.50 -2.49 0.42
N ALA A 27 6.57 -1.54 1.37
CA ALA A 27 7.55 -0.46 1.32
C ALA A 27 9.00 -0.96 1.47
N PHE A 28 9.23 -1.92 2.37
CA PHE A 28 10.52 -2.60 2.49
C PHE A 28 10.93 -3.25 1.17
N ALA A 29 10.05 -4.09 0.62
CA ALA A 29 10.29 -4.79 -0.64
C ALA A 29 10.54 -3.82 -1.81
N ALA A 30 9.76 -2.74 -1.91
CA ALA A 30 9.96 -1.72 -2.93
C ALA A 30 11.32 -1.03 -2.81
N GLY A 31 11.76 -0.70 -1.58
CA GLY A 31 13.08 -0.11 -1.33
C GLY A 31 14.22 -1.06 -1.70
N VAL A 32 14.10 -2.34 -1.32
CA VAL A 32 15.08 -3.37 -1.67
C VAL A 32 15.16 -3.56 -3.20
N ILE A 33 14.02 -3.72 -3.87
CA ILE A 33 13.97 -3.92 -5.33
C ILE A 33 14.51 -2.71 -6.08
N GLY A 34 14.19 -1.50 -5.65
CA GLY A 34 14.63 -0.27 -6.31
C GLY A 34 16.16 -0.08 -6.30
N PHE A 35 16.85 -0.66 -5.33
CA PHE A 35 18.30 -0.55 -5.19
C PHE A 35 19.04 -1.86 -5.43
N LEU A 36 18.35 -2.96 -5.74
CA LEU A 36 18.92 -4.32 -5.84
C LEU A 36 20.06 -4.44 -6.86
N ARG A 37 20.10 -3.55 -7.85
CA ARG A 37 21.16 -3.47 -8.88
C ARG A 37 22.40 -2.69 -8.46
N HIS A 38 22.39 -2.05 -7.29
CA HIS A 38 23.48 -1.25 -6.79
C HIS A 38 24.31 -2.05 -5.78
N ASP A 39 25.52 -2.42 -6.19
CA ASP A 39 26.50 -3.13 -5.34
C ASP A 39 27.22 -2.15 -4.39
N MET A 40 26.45 -1.38 -3.63
CA MET A 40 26.95 -0.44 -2.64
C MET A 40 26.61 -0.91 -1.23
N THR A 41 27.44 -0.53 -0.26
CA THR A 41 27.22 -0.80 1.16
C THR A 41 27.29 0.47 1.98
N VAL A 42 26.46 0.59 3.01
CA VAL A 42 26.46 1.69 3.97
C VAL A 42 26.76 1.09 5.35
N HIS A 43 27.90 1.47 5.95
CA HIS A 43 28.34 0.91 7.25
C HIS A 43 28.37 -0.64 7.29
N GLY A 44 28.75 -1.29 6.19
CA GLY A 44 28.80 -2.76 6.08
C GLY A 44 27.46 -3.44 5.80
N VAL A 45 26.37 -2.67 5.68
CA VAL A 45 25.05 -3.19 5.29
C VAL A 45 24.83 -2.96 3.79
N PRO A 46 24.34 -3.96 3.02
CA PRO A 46 23.95 -3.75 1.63
C PRO A 46 22.97 -2.58 1.48
N LEU A 47 23.26 -1.66 0.56
CA LEU A 47 22.42 -0.49 0.28
C LEU A 47 20.94 -0.86 0.08
N PRO A 48 20.57 -1.94 -0.64
CA PRO A 48 19.16 -2.32 -0.80
C PRO A 48 18.46 -2.60 0.53
N LEU A 49 19.14 -3.25 1.47
CA LEU A 49 18.58 -3.55 2.79
C LEU A 49 18.46 -2.28 3.62
N PHE A 50 19.48 -1.43 3.59
CA PHE A 50 19.47 -0.17 4.32
C PHE A 50 18.34 0.77 3.85
N THR A 51 18.21 0.97 2.54
CA THR A 51 17.13 1.79 1.96
C THR A 51 15.77 1.15 2.19
N GLY A 52 15.65 -0.17 2.05
CA GLY A 52 14.45 -0.92 2.39
C GLY A 52 13.99 -0.67 3.82
N LEU A 53 14.90 -0.77 4.80
CA LEU A 53 14.60 -0.54 6.22
C LEU A 53 14.15 0.90 6.50
N ILE A 54 14.84 1.90 5.94
CA ILE A 54 14.46 3.31 6.09
C ILE A 54 13.06 3.54 5.49
N THR A 55 12.81 3.01 4.29
CA THR A 55 11.52 3.17 3.62
C THR A 55 10.40 2.49 4.40
N ALA A 56 10.65 1.30 4.94
CA ALA A 56 9.73 0.58 5.80
C ALA A 56 9.39 1.38 7.07
N LEU A 57 10.40 1.99 7.71
CA LEU A 57 10.20 2.80 8.91
C LEU A 57 9.35 4.04 8.63
N ILE A 58 9.66 4.78 7.58
CA ILE A 58 8.92 6.00 7.20
C ILE A 58 7.49 5.65 6.78
N VAL A 59 7.30 4.62 5.96
CA VAL A 59 5.95 4.26 5.49
C VAL A 59 5.13 3.59 6.59
N GLY A 60 5.73 2.73 7.40
CA GLY A 60 5.06 2.08 8.53
C GLY A 60 4.59 3.08 9.58
N THR A 61 5.42 4.08 9.90
CA THR A 61 5.01 5.18 10.81
C THR A 61 3.90 6.02 10.20
N ALA A 62 3.99 6.39 8.92
CA ALA A 62 2.92 7.11 8.22
C ALA A 62 1.60 6.30 8.15
N ALA A 63 1.67 5.00 7.83
CA ALA A 63 0.51 4.11 7.80
C ALA A 63 -0.13 3.97 9.19
N THR A 64 0.68 3.91 10.24
CA THR A 64 0.20 3.89 11.62
C THR A 64 -0.52 5.20 11.95
N ALA A 65 0.06 6.35 11.64
CA ALA A 65 -0.56 7.65 11.86
C ALA A 65 -1.89 7.77 11.09
N ILE A 66 -1.93 7.44 9.80
CA ILE A 66 -3.15 7.48 8.99
C ILE A 66 -4.21 6.54 9.55
N SER A 67 -3.84 5.34 10.00
CA SER A 67 -4.79 4.38 10.57
C SER A 67 -5.42 4.87 11.88
N VAL A 68 -4.68 5.65 12.67
CA VAL A 68 -5.17 6.22 13.94
C VAL A 68 -6.07 7.45 13.69
N PHE A 69 -5.59 8.38 12.86
CA PHE A 69 -6.19 9.71 12.69
C PHE A 69 -7.18 9.79 11.51
N LEU A 70 -6.95 9.04 10.43
CA LEU A 70 -7.74 9.09 9.19
C LEU A 70 -8.12 7.66 8.68
N PRO A 71 -8.88 6.87 9.45
CA PRO A 71 -9.19 5.48 9.10
C PRO A 71 -9.95 5.32 7.77
N ALA A 72 -10.70 6.33 7.34
CA ALA A 72 -11.38 6.34 6.03
C ALA A 72 -10.42 6.25 4.83
N HIS A 73 -9.13 6.56 5.04
CA HIS A 73 -8.10 6.55 4.00
C HIS A 73 -7.28 5.25 3.98
N ALA A 74 -7.63 4.27 4.80
CA ALA A 74 -6.95 2.97 4.88
C ALA A 74 -6.79 2.31 3.48
N ALA A 75 -7.86 2.24 2.70
CA ALA A 75 -7.81 1.66 1.34
C ALA A 75 -6.87 2.41 0.39
N PHE A 76 -6.63 3.70 0.63
CA PHE A 76 -5.67 4.49 -0.15
C PHE A 76 -4.23 4.16 0.23
N VAL A 77 -3.94 3.91 1.51
CA VAL A 77 -2.63 3.46 1.97
C VAL A 77 -2.24 2.13 1.31
N GLU A 78 -3.18 1.17 1.28
CA GLU A 78 -2.97 -0.12 0.63
C GLU A 78 -2.71 0.02 -0.88
N ALA A 79 -3.55 0.79 -1.58
CA ALA A 79 -3.35 1.07 -3.00
C ALA A 79 -2.01 1.77 -3.29
N THR A 80 -1.57 2.68 -2.41
CA THR A 80 -0.28 3.36 -2.52
C THR A 80 0.89 2.40 -2.33
N ALA A 81 0.78 1.48 -1.37
CA ALA A 81 1.79 0.45 -1.15
C ALA A 81 1.93 -0.48 -2.37
N ILE A 82 0.80 -0.92 -2.94
CA ILE A 82 0.78 -1.74 -4.16
C ILE A 82 1.35 -0.98 -5.36
N ALA A 83 0.93 0.27 -5.57
CA ALA A 83 1.43 1.10 -6.67
C ALA A 83 2.94 1.33 -6.55
N ARG A 84 3.45 1.56 -5.33
CA ARG A 84 4.89 1.74 -5.08
C ARG A 84 5.68 0.45 -5.35
N LEU A 85 5.18 -0.70 -4.92
CA LEU A 85 5.82 -1.97 -5.26
C LEU A 85 5.82 -2.20 -6.77
N GLY A 86 4.70 -1.96 -7.45
CA GLY A 86 4.60 -2.06 -8.91
C GLY A 86 5.59 -1.15 -9.62
N ALA A 87 5.72 0.11 -9.17
CA ALA A 87 6.71 1.04 -9.71
C ALA A 87 8.15 0.56 -9.49
N ALA A 88 8.47 -0.02 -8.32
CA ALA A 88 9.78 -0.58 -8.05
C ALA A 88 10.10 -1.80 -8.93
N VAL A 89 9.13 -2.69 -9.13
CA VAL A 89 9.26 -3.85 -10.04
C VAL A 89 9.44 -3.37 -11.49
N ALA A 90 8.68 -2.37 -11.92
CA ALA A 90 8.84 -1.76 -13.24
C ALA A 90 10.22 -1.10 -13.40
N ALA A 91 10.70 -0.36 -12.39
CA ALA A 91 12.05 0.22 -12.37
C ALA A 91 13.15 -0.85 -12.45
N PHE A 92 12.93 -2.01 -11.83
CA PHE A 92 13.85 -3.14 -11.92
C PHE A 92 13.88 -3.76 -13.32
N GLY A 93 12.74 -3.84 -14.01
CA GLY A 93 12.64 -4.32 -15.38
C GLY A 93 13.15 -3.33 -16.44
N TYR A 94 12.93 -2.02 -16.20
CA TYR A 94 13.25 -0.92 -17.12
C TYR A 94 14.20 0.09 -16.44
N PRO A 95 15.52 -0.03 -16.65
CA PRO A 95 16.52 0.76 -15.91
C PRO A 95 16.38 2.27 -16.10
N GLU A 96 16.09 2.73 -17.32
CA GLU A 96 15.91 4.16 -17.62
C GLU A 96 14.70 4.76 -16.89
N PHE A 97 13.66 3.96 -16.68
CA PHE A 97 12.52 4.37 -15.88
C PHE A 97 12.90 4.48 -14.40
N GLY A 98 13.69 3.52 -13.91
CA GLY A 98 14.20 3.54 -12.54
C GLY A 98 15.08 4.75 -12.23
N THR A 99 16.00 5.11 -13.14
CA THR A 99 16.85 6.30 -12.97
C THR A 99 16.04 7.59 -13.00
N ALA A 100 15.08 7.73 -13.93
CA ALA A 100 14.19 8.89 -14.00
C ALA A 100 13.36 9.04 -12.71
N LEU A 101 12.88 7.94 -12.14
CA LEU A 101 12.16 7.94 -10.86
C LEU A 101 13.01 8.40 -9.68
N GLN A 102 14.29 8.00 -9.65
CA GLN A 102 15.22 8.38 -8.58
C GLN A 102 15.68 9.83 -8.70
N GLN A 103 15.81 10.34 -9.93
CA GLN A 103 16.24 11.72 -10.20
C GLN A 103 15.12 12.74 -10.01
N SER A 104 13.86 12.33 -10.15
CA SER A 104 12.70 13.22 -10.03
C SER A 104 11.73 12.78 -8.93
N PRO A 105 11.82 13.38 -7.72
CA PRO A 105 10.89 13.11 -6.63
C PRO A 105 9.44 13.35 -7.01
N LEU A 106 9.20 14.34 -7.86
CA LEU A 106 7.87 14.71 -8.33
C LEU A 106 7.30 13.61 -9.23
N LEU A 107 8.09 13.10 -10.18
CA LEU A 107 7.69 11.98 -11.04
C LEU A 107 7.39 10.73 -10.23
N SER A 108 8.23 10.40 -9.25
CA SER A 108 8.02 9.28 -8.33
C SER A 108 6.70 9.42 -7.55
N ALA A 109 6.43 10.60 -7.00
CA ALA A 109 5.18 10.87 -6.32
C ALA A 109 3.97 10.74 -7.28
N THR A 110 4.05 11.30 -8.48
CA THR A 110 2.97 11.23 -9.47
C THR A 110 2.68 9.80 -9.90
N VAL A 111 3.70 8.99 -10.15
CA VAL A 111 3.53 7.57 -10.53
C VAL A 111 2.86 6.79 -9.40
N VAL A 112 3.35 6.96 -8.17
CA VAL A 112 2.82 6.21 -7.01
C VAL A 112 1.40 6.66 -6.66
N VAL A 113 1.15 7.96 -6.56
CA VAL A 113 -0.17 8.53 -6.21
C VAL A 113 -1.16 8.31 -7.35
N GLY A 114 -0.78 8.57 -8.59
CA GLY A 114 -1.60 8.33 -9.78
C GLY A 114 -1.96 6.85 -9.92
N GLY A 115 -0.98 5.95 -9.72
CA GLY A 115 -1.20 4.51 -9.68
C GLY A 115 -2.15 4.10 -8.56
N ALA A 116 -2.01 4.65 -7.36
CA ALA A 116 -2.93 4.38 -6.25
C ALA A 116 -4.36 4.82 -6.54
N ILE A 117 -4.54 5.99 -7.16
CA ILE A 117 -5.85 6.49 -7.60
C ILE A 117 -6.45 5.55 -8.65
N ALA A 118 -5.67 5.14 -9.65
CA ALA A 118 -6.12 4.21 -10.68
C ALA A 118 -6.54 2.87 -10.08
N LEU A 119 -5.72 2.29 -9.19
CA LEU A 119 -6.03 1.05 -8.48
C LEU A 119 -7.31 1.16 -7.65
N ARG A 120 -7.50 2.28 -6.93
CA ARG A 120 -8.74 2.52 -6.18
C ARG A 120 -9.96 2.62 -7.11
N ARG A 121 -9.82 3.31 -8.24
CA ARG A 121 -10.91 3.41 -9.22
C ARG A 121 -11.27 2.04 -9.77
N LEU A 122 -10.28 1.22 -10.13
CA LEU A 122 -10.48 -0.15 -10.60
C LEU A 122 -11.12 -1.05 -9.53
N ALA A 123 -10.67 -0.97 -8.28
CA ALA A 123 -11.24 -1.73 -7.18
C ALA A 123 -12.66 -1.26 -6.81
N SER A 124 -13.00 0.01 -7.09
CA SER A 124 -14.34 0.55 -6.92
C SER A 124 -15.29 0.26 -8.08
N LEU A 125 -14.79 -0.28 -9.21
CA LEU A 125 -15.66 -0.82 -10.26
C LEU A 125 -16.42 -2.00 -9.64
N PRO A 126 -17.74 -1.87 -9.44
CA PRO A 126 -18.46 -2.86 -8.67
C PRO A 126 -18.36 -4.23 -9.34
N ALA A 127 -18.51 -5.25 -8.51
CA ALA A 127 -19.02 -6.57 -8.90
C ALA A 127 -20.44 -6.50 -9.51
N ALA A 128 -20.73 -5.53 -10.38
CA ALA A 128 -21.91 -5.45 -11.26
C ALA A 128 -21.95 -6.60 -12.28
N ARG A 129 -20.92 -7.47 -12.29
CA ARG A 129 -20.90 -8.77 -12.96
C ARG A 129 -21.29 -9.96 -12.06
N ARG A 130 -21.67 -9.77 -10.80
CA ARG A 130 -22.28 -10.84 -9.97
C ARG A 130 -23.79 -10.87 -10.20
N SER A 131 -24.15 -11.46 -11.35
CA SER A 131 -25.43 -12.06 -11.75
C SER A 131 -26.69 -11.19 -11.82
N PRO A 132 -27.03 -10.62 -13.00
CA PRO A 132 -28.43 -10.43 -13.38
C PRO A 132 -29.23 -11.75 -13.39
N VAL A 133 -28.54 -12.90 -13.42
CA VAL A 133 -29.15 -14.24 -13.38
C VAL A 133 -29.71 -14.61 -11.98
N LEU A 134 -29.17 -14.06 -10.89
CA LEU A 134 -29.66 -14.34 -9.52
C LEU A 134 -30.86 -13.45 -9.14
N ALA A 135 -31.03 -12.29 -9.81
CA ALA A 135 -32.20 -11.42 -9.66
C ALA A 135 -33.44 -11.94 -10.42
N ALA A 136 -33.26 -12.91 -11.33
CA ALA A 136 -34.34 -13.50 -12.12
C ALA A 136 -34.93 -14.78 -11.51
N LEU A 137 -34.48 -15.22 -10.33
CA LEU A 137 -35.06 -16.39 -9.66
C LEU A 137 -36.39 -16.00 -9.00
N PRO A 138 -37.53 -16.54 -9.45
CA PRO A 138 -38.83 -16.25 -8.86
C PRO A 138 -38.86 -16.75 -7.43
N SER A 139 -39.29 -15.88 -6.52
CA SER A 139 -39.55 -16.11 -5.09
C SER A 139 -40.73 -17.06 -4.86
N ARG A 140 -40.70 -18.26 -5.46
CA ARG A 140 -41.72 -19.28 -5.26
C ARG A 140 -41.26 -20.30 -4.22
N ARG A 141 -41.96 -20.23 -3.09
CA ARG A 141 -42.17 -21.25 -2.06
C ARG A 141 -41.06 -21.43 -1.04
N LEU A 142 -41.32 -20.92 0.16
CA LEU A 142 -41.26 -21.70 1.41
C LEU A 142 -42.30 -21.10 2.36
N ALA A 143 -43.57 -21.24 1.96
CA ALA A 143 -44.71 -21.29 2.87
C ALA A 143 -45.38 -22.64 2.58
N ALA A 144 -44.97 -23.64 3.35
CA ALA A 144 -45.66 -24.91 3.57
C ALA A 144 -45.17 -25.43 4.91
#